data_AF-A0A842VBE5-F1
#
_entry.id   AF-A0A842VBE5-F1
#
_cell.length_a   1.000
_cell.length_b   1.000
_cell.length_c   1.000
_cell.angle_alpha   90.00
_cell.angle_beta   90.00
_cell.angle_gamma   90.00
#
_symmetry.space_group_name_H-M   'P 1'
#
loop_
_entity.id
_entity.type
_entity.pdbx_description
1 polymer ?
#
loop_
_entity_poly.entity_id
_entity_poly.type
_entity_poly.pdbx_seq_one_letter_code
_entity_poly.pdbx_strand_id
1 'polypeptide(L)'
;MSDIWDFEADSKEEGDKKRTVLHDKERSYRDKNGFMHYIFNKKTFKNPWYIIPEDDYELFTKFIMGGSRSYPSDGNIPCDIVAREARRVLDYIVQCSKHTDNKFCSIARKALENGKKALLRGTMKLYLGKYTTRDWRRKRFTDDIDFWTFQINMLEAGLKECGFTKDKNTKEWEKFLKWTNPLTNETRSEVLYAANNLNQLLDFGDGSYLEGASLRDIFNKKIKRGHDVDLSDIINVAMLNNSTSGGRTKEWEDAWTSFEQAANSRSTRIVSNLISLSQHSFAIADHLKNTALAINKHNNLIFSEEDFPANKIREICKISIHWQSYFESNGEEKTREMIHEFLLEEA
;
A
#
# COMPACT_ATOMS: atom_id res chain seq x y z
N MET A 1 -8.11 27.48 -12.93
CA MET A 1 -6.72 27.87 -13.24
C MET A 1 -5.92 27.65 -11.98
N SER A 2 -4.91 26.77 -12.07
CA SER A 2 -3.83 26.50 -11.11
C SER A 2 -4.19 26.27 -9.63
N ASP A 3 -4.95 25.20 -9.33
CA ASP A 3 -5.14 24.64 -7.98
C ASP A 3 -4.25 23.40 -7.76
N ILE A 4 -2.94 23.58 -7.86
CA ILE A 4 -1.93 22.56 -7.56
C ILE A 4 -1.08 23.11 -6.41
N TRP A 5 -0.81 22.29 -5.37
CA TRP A 5 0.07 22.49 -4.18
C TRP A 5 -0.61 23.13 -2.94
N ASP A 6 -0.95 22.45 -1.83
CA ASP A 6 -0.20 21.65 -0.82
C ASP A 6 0.38 22.49 0.36
N PHE A 7 -0.40 22.50 1.47
CA PHE A 7 -0.30 23.26 2.73
C PHE A 7 0.38 22.47 3.90
N GLU A 8 1.17 21.43 3.64
CA GLU A 8 1.55 20.42 4.65
C GLU A 8 2.66 20.74 5.67
N ALA A 9 3.01 22.00 5.88
CA ALA A 9 3.68 22.49 7.08
C ALA A 9 3.76 24.01 6.89
N ASP A 10 3.07 24.80 7.72
CA ASP A 10 2.91 26.23 7.49
C ASP A 10 4.25 26.96 7.18
N SER A 11 4.19 27.79 6.12
CA SER A 11 5.21 28.60 5.43
C SER A 11 6.14 27.90 4.41
N LYS A 12 5.94 28.22 3.12
CA LYS A 12 6.94 28.09 2.05
C LYS A 12 7.39 29.50 1.67
N GLU A 13 8.67 29.82 1.79
CA GLU A 13 9.31 30.80 0.91
C GLU A 13 9.97 30.06 -0.27
N GLU A 14 10.10 30.71 -1.43
CA GLU A 14 10.56 30.09 -2.68
C GLU A 14 11.99 29.52 -2.55
N GLY A 15 12.13 28.21 -2.80
CA GLY A 15 13.40 27.48 -2.73
C GLY A 15 13.20 25.99 -2.39
N ASP A 16 14.30 25.23 -2.31
CA ASP A 16 14.35 23.80 -1.97
C ASP A 16 13.31 23.45 -0.88
N LYS A 17 12.28 22.69 -1.27
CA LYS A 17 11.02 22.39 -0.54
C LYS A 17 11.23 21.65 0.79
N LYS A 18 12.05 22.17 1.70
CA LYS A 18 12.33 21.62 3.02
C LYS A 18 11.16 21.98 3.94
N ARG A 19 10.44 20.94 4.39
CA ARG A 19 9.44 21.03 5.47
C ARG A 19 10.15 21.55 6.73
N THR A 20 9.87 22.79 7.12
CA THR A 20 10.39 23.38 8.36
C THR A 20 9.36 23.20 9.45
N VAL A 21 9.68 22.41 10.49
CA VAL A 21 8.85 22.35 11.70
C VAL A 21 9.11 23.64 12.46
N LEU A 22 8.22 24.62 12.33
CA LEU A 22 8.28 25.82 13.18
C LEU A 22 8.06 25.37 14.62
N HIS A 23 9.04 25.64 15.49
CA HIS A 23 8.88 25.54 16.94
C HIS A 23 7.93 26.65 17.40
N ASP A 24 6.65 26.46 17.09
CA ASP A 24 5.61 27.29 17.64
C ASP A 24 5.42 26.91 19.11
N LYS A 25 5.61 27.89 20.01
CA LYS A 25 5.41 27.71 21.45
C LYS A 25 3.96 27.38 21.79
N GLU A 26 3.02 27.63 20.88
CA GLU A 26 1.61 27.25 21.04
C GLU A 26 1.33 25.80 20.65
N ARG A 27 2.24 25.15 19.89
CA ARG A 27 2.05 23.78 19.36
C ARG A 27 3.10 22.79 19.85
N SER A 28 3.96 23.20 20.78
CA SER A 28 4.89 22.30 21.45
C SER A 28 5.14 22.74 22.89
N TYR A 29 5.23 21.77 23.81
CA TYR A 29 5.59 22.04 25.20
C TYR A 29 6.53 20.96 25.73
N ARG A 30 7.41 21.34 26.66
CA ARG A 30 8.27 20.38 27.37
C ARG A 30 7.61 20.01 28.69
N ASP A 31 7.46 18.72 28.96
CA ASP A 31 6.93 18.28 30.25
C ASP A 31 7.97 18.35 31.38
N LYS A 32 7.52 18.05 32.60
CA LYS A 32 8.35 18.02 33.82
C LYS A 32 9.53 17.06 33.76
N ASN A 33 9.50 16.06 32.88
CA ASN A 33 10.57 15.08 32.70
C ASN A 33 11.51 15.45 31.54
N GLY A 34 11.26 16.59 30.89
CA GLY A 34 12.07 17.08 29.79
C GLY A 34 11.67 16.55 28.41
N PHE A 35 10.56 15.81 28.27
CA PHE A 35 10.09 15.35 26.95
C PHE A 35 9.39 16.47 26.19
N MET A 36 9.70 16.60 24.90
CA MET A 36 8.98 17.52 24.01
C MET A 36 7.70 16.86 23.51
N HIS A 37 6.58 17.51 23.76
CA HIS A 37 5.26 17.15 23.25
C HIS A 37 4.92 18.05 22.06
N TYR A 38 4.33 17.45 21.02
CA TYR A 38 3.87 18.17 19.83
C TYR A 38 2.36 18.06 19.75
N ILE A 39 1.68 19.19 19.52
CA ILE A 39 0.23 19.28 19.36
C ILE A 39 -0.04 19.47 17.86
N PHE A 40 -0.83 18.57 17.28
CA PHE A 40 -1.16 18.59 15.86
C PHE A 40 -2.61 18.18 15.62
N ASN A 41 -3.21 18.75 14.58
CA ASN A 41 -4.53 18.35 14.11
C ASN A 41 -4.44 17.02 13.34
N LYS A 42 -5.49 16.19 13.44
CA LYS A 42 -5.63 14.98 12.63
C LYS A 42 -5.75 15.38 11.16
N LYS A 43 -5.26 14.51 10.26
CA LYS A 43 -5.32 14.77 8.82
C LYS A 43 -5.60 13.49 8.04
N THR A 44 -6.62 13.50 7.20
CA THR A 44 -6.88 12.42 6.24
C THR A 44 -6.00 12.57 5.01
N PHE A 45 -5.60 11.46 4.39
CA PHE A 45 -4.97 11.51 3.07
C PHE A 45 -5.87 12.21 2.07
N LYS A 46 -5.29 13.03 1.19
CA LYS A 46 -6.05 13.66 0.11
C LYS A 46 -6.41 12.60 -0.93
N ASN A 47 -7.70 12.49 -1.27
CA ASN A 47 -8.14 11.74 -2.44
C ASN A 47 -9.14 12.55 -3.27
N PRO A 48 -8.83 12.87 -4.53
CA PRO A 48 -9.78 13.56 -5.40
C PRO A 48 -10.99 12.68 -5.77
N TRP A 49 -10.91 11.37 -5.60
CA TRP A 49 -11.94 10.40 -6.05
C TRP A 49 -12.83 9.88 -4.93
N TYR A 50 -12.61 10.28 -3.67
CA TYR A 50 -13.39 9.79 -2.54
C TYR A 50 -13.52 10.85 -1.44
N ILE A 51 -14.76 11.11 -1.05
CA ILE A 51 -15.12 11.98 0.07
C ILE A 51 -15.69 11.07 1.16
N ILE A 52 -15.10 11.14 2.36
CA ILE A 52 -15.61 10.48 3.56
C ILE A 52 -16.92 11.19 3.95
N PRO A 53 -18.07 10.49 3.96
CA PRO A 53 -19.33 11.09 4.39
C PRO A 53 -19.29 11.46 5.87
N GLU A 54 -20.00 12.53 6.22
CA GLU A 54 -20.30 12.86 7.62
C GLU A 54 -21.52 12.10 8.13
N ASP A 55 -22.46 11.78 7.24
CA ASP A 55 -23.67 11.02 7.56
C ASP A 55 -23.36 9.52 7.73
N ASP A 56 -23.91 8.91 8.79
CA ASP A 56 -23.62 7.53 9.13
C ASP A 56 -24.25 6.52 8.16
N TYR A 57 -25.40 6.84 7.56
CA TYR A 57 -26.04 5.99 6.57
C TYR A 57 -25.29 6.02 5.23
N GLU A 58 -24.86 7.19 4.78
CA GLU A 58 -24.00 7.31 3.60
C GLU A 58 -22.66 6.60 3.83
N LEU A 59 -22.08 6.71 5.03
CA LEU A 59 -20.84 6.00 5.39
C LEU A 59 -21.02 4.47 5.33
N PHE A 60 -22.11 3.94 5.91
CA PHE A 60 -22.47 2.52 5.81
C PHE A 60 -22.65 2.08 4.36
N THR A 61 -23.41 2.85 3.57
CA THR A 61 -23.70 2.56 2.17
C THR A 61 -22.42 2.57 1.33
N LYS A 62 -21.49 3.51 1.56
CA LYS A 62 -20.19 3.50 0.87
C LYS A 62 -19.38 2.27 1.26
N PHE A 63 -19.29 1.95 2.55
CA PHE A 63 -18.54 0.80 3.05
C PHE A 63 -18.99 -0.51 2.38
N ILE A 64 -20.29 -0.80 2.38
CA ILE A 64 -20.84 -2.04 1.83
C ILE A 64 -20.66 -2.14 0.32
N MET A 65 -20.73 -1.00 -0.38
CA MET A 65 -20.43 -0.90 -1.82
C MET A 65 -18.93 -1.02 -2.15
N GLY A 66 -18.09 -1.29 -1.15
CA GLY A 66 -16.64 -1.39 -1.30
C GLY A 66 -15.92 -0.04 -1.36
N GLY A 67 -16.65 1.08 -1.26
CA GLY A 67 -16.09 2.41 -1.05
C GLY A 67 -15.59 2.53 0.39
N SER A 68 -14.28 2.49 0.59
CA SER A 68 -13.67 2.85 1.88
C SER A 68 -12.69 3.99 1.68
N ARG A 69 -12.06 4.39 2.80
CA ARG A 69 -10.87 5.24 2.83
C ARG A 69 -9.98 5.06 1.61
N SER A 70 -9.51 6.19 1.11
CA SER A 70 -8.55 6.23 0.03
C SER A 70 -7.16 5.80 0.48
N TYR A 71 -6.50 4.96 -0.31
CA TYR A 71 -5.07 4.75 -0.18
C TYR A 71 -4.35 5.64 -1.19
N PRO A 72 -3.40 6.47 -0.72
CA PRO A 72 -2.44 7.09 -1.61
C PRO A 72 -1.80 6.01 -2.48
N SER A 73 -1.73 6.29 -3.78
CA SER A 73 -1.20 5.38 -4.80
C SER A 73 -0.14 6.12 -5.61
N ASP A 74 0.87 5.37 -6.06
CA ASP A 74 1.98 5.88 -6.86
C ASP A 74 1.89 5.49 -8.34
N GLY A 75 0.82 4.79 -8.75
CA GLY A 75 0.56 4.48 -10.15
C GLY A 75 -0.91 4.19 -10.43
N ASN A 76 -1.20 3.73 -11.65
CA ASN A 76 -2.57 3.53 -12.16
C ASN A 76 -2.98 2.07 -12.34
N ILE A 77 -2.08 1.13 -12.05
CA ILE A 77 -2.33 -0.31 -12.23
C ILE A 77 -2.69 -0.93 -10.87
N PRO A 78 -3.81 -1.66 -10.76
CA PRO A 78 -4.12 -2.43 -9.56
C PRO A 78 -2.95 -3.35 -9.12
N CYS A 79 -2.63 -3.34 -7.82
CA CYS A 79 -1.52 -4.13 -7.30
C CYS A 79 -1.63 -5.64 -7.58
N ASP A 80 -2.83 -6.20 -7.72
CA ASP A 80 -3.04 -7.61 -8.04
C ASP A 80 -2.57 -7.97 -9.46
N ILE A 81 -2.79 -7.08 -10.42
CA ILE A 81 -2.30 -7.19 -11.79
C ILE A 81 -0.78 -7.09 -11.82
N VAL A 82 -0.20 -6.10 -11.13
CA VAL A 82 1.26 -5.96 -11.02
C VAL A 82 1.88 -7.19 -10.34
N ALA A 83 1.26 -7.67 -9.26
CA ALA A 83 1.70 -8.85 -8.54
C ALA A 83 1.66 -10.12 -9.39
N ARG A 84 0.75 -10.22 -10.38
CA ARG A 84 0.74 -11.32 -11.34
C ARG A 84 1.98 -11.28 -12.24
N GLU A 85 2.37 -10.11 -12.74
CA GLU A 85 3.57 -9.97 -13.56
C GLU A 85 4.85 -10.21 -12.74
N ALA A 86 4.92 -9.69 -11.50
CA ALA A 86 6.02 -9.98 -10.58
C ALA A 86 6.17 -11.49 -10.33
N ARG A 87 5.07 -12.21 -10.11
CA ARG A 87 5.10 -13.68 -9.93
C ARG A 87 5.66 -14.39 -11.15
N ARG A 88 5.28 -14.00 -12.37
CA ARG A 88 5.79 -14.62 -13.60
C ARG A 88 7.31 -14.52 -13.69
N VAL A 89 7.86 -13.33 -13.41
CA VAL A 89 9.32 -13.11 -13.41
C VAL A 89 9.99 -13.98 -12.33
N LEU A 90 9.46 -13.98 -11.11
CA LEU A 90 10.00 -14.81 -10.02
C LEU A 90 9.93 -16.30 -10.32
N ASP A 91 8.82 -16.78 -10.90
CA ASP A 91 8.62 -18.19 -11.19
C ASP A 91 9.52 -18.65 -12.34
N TYR A 92 9.82 -17.79 -13.32
CA TYR A 92 10.85 -18.07 -14.33
C TYR A 92 12.25 -18.23 -13.70
N ILE A 93 12.64 -17.37 -12.75
CA ILE A 93 13.92 -17.51 -12.04
C ILE A 93 13.95 -18.84 -11.27
N VAL A 94 12.84 -19.22 -10.62
CA VAL A 94 12.71 -20.51 -9.93
C VAL A 94 12.83 -21.69 -10.90
N GLN A 95 12.23 -21.61 -12.08
CA GLN A 95 12.39 -22.64 -13.11
C GLN A 95 13.86 -22.79 -13.52
N CYS A 96 14.55 -21.67 -13.80
CA CYS A 96 15.98 -21.68 -14.14
C CYS A 96 16.84 -22.36 -13.07
N SER A 97 16.54 -22.16 -11.78
CA SER A 97 17.30 -22.78 -10.67
C SER A 97 17.17 -24.31 -10.56
N LYS A 98 16.12 -24.89 -11.18
CA LYS A 98 15.81 -26.32 -11.10
C LYS A 98 16.43 -27.12 -12.25
N HIS A 99 16.66 -26.49 -13.40
CA HIS A 99 17.21 -27.14 -14.58
C HIS A 99 18.73 -27.03 -14.62
N THR A 100 19.45 -28.11 -14.30
CA THR A 100 20.93 -28.12 -14.24
C THR A 100 21.60 -27.73 -15.55
N ASP A 101 20.94 -28.02 -16.67
CA ASP A 101 21.48 -27.76 -18.01
C ASP A 101 21.18 -26.33 -18.50
N ASN A 102 20.37 -25.58 -17.75
CA ASN A 102 20.11 -24.18 -18.04
C ASN A 102 21.35 -23.35 -17.69
N LYS A 103 21.84 -22.55 -18.65
CA LYS A 103 23.00 -21.66 -18.49
C LYS A 103 22.89 -20.69 -17.29
N PHE A 104 21.68 -20.42 -16.81
CA PHE A 104 21.42 -19.55 -15.67
C PHE A 104 21.25 -20.31 -14.34
N CYS A 105 21.33 -21.64 -14.30
CA CYS A 105 20.98 -22.44 -13.11
C CYS A 105 21.72 -22.02 -11.84
N SER A 106 23.05 -21.91 -11.91
CA SER A 106 23.88 -21.49 -10.77
C SER A 106 23.57 -20.06 -10.32
N ILE A 107 23.38 -19.14 -11.28
CA ILE A 107 23.04 -17.73 -11.03
C ILE A 107 21.66 -17.62 -10.38
N ALA A 108 20.68 -18.37 -10.89
CA ALA A 108 19.32 -18.42 -10.35
C ALA A 108 19.28 -18.97 -8.92
N ARG A 109 20.03 -20.05 -8.64
CA ARG A 109 20.18 -20.59 -7.28
C ARG A 109 20.75 -19.54 -6.33
N LYS A 110 21.78 -18.81 -6.77
CA LYS A 110 22.37 -17.72 -5.98
C LYS A 110 21.38 -16.58 -5.73
N ALA A 111 20.61 -16.18 -6.75
CA ALA A 111 19.58 -15.14 -6.59
C ALA A 111 18.50 -15.56 -5.56
N LEU A 112 18.18 -16.86 -5.50
CA LEU A 112 17.14 -17.42 -4.64
C LEU A 112 17.62 -17.86 -3.25
N GLU A 113 18.87 -17.59 -2.87
CA GLU A 113 19.46 -18.05 -1.60
C GLU A 113 18.64 -17.59 -0.37
N ASN A 114 18.08 -16.38 -0.43
CA ASN A 114 17.24 -15.79 0.61
C ASN A 114 15.73 -15.96 0.34
N GLY A 115 15.38 -16.82 -0.62
CA GLY A 115 14.01 -17.08 -1.06
C GLY A 115 13.48 -16.07 -2.09
N LYS A 116 12.49 -16.49 -2.87
CA LYS A 116 12.01 -15.71 -4.03
C LYS A 116 11.45 -14.32 -3.69
N LYS A 117 10.85 -14.15 -2.50
CA LYS A 117 10.31 -12.85 -2.07
C LYS A 117 11.41 -11.88 -1.63
N ALA A 118 12.64 -12.33 -1.38
CA ALA A 118 13.76 -11.42 -1.08
C ALA A 118 14.24 -10.65 -2.32
N LEU A 119 13.86 -11.12 -3.52
CA LEU A 119 14.14 -10.44 -4.78
C LEU A 119 13.25 -9.22 -5.05
N LEU A 120 12.21 -9.01 -4.24
CA LEU A 120 11.28 -7.90 -4.37
C LEU A 120 11.49 -6.89 -3.25
N ARG A 121 11.22 -5.62 -3.55
CA ARG A 121 11.18 -4.52 -2.59
C ARG A 121 9.85 -3.74 -2.74
N GLY A 122 9.68 -2.72 -1.90
CA GLY A 122 8.61 -1.73 -2.05
C GLY A 122 7.22 -2.35 -2.00
N THR A 123 6.30 -1.79 -2.79
CA THR A 123 4.88 -2.16 -2.83
C THR A 123 4.70 -3.65 -3.12
N MET A 124 5.47 -4.23 -4.05
CA MET A 124 5.34 -5.65 -4.40
C MET A 124 5.83 -6.60 -3.32
N LYS A 125 6.88 -6.25 -2.58
CA LYS A 125 7.29 -7.00 -1.38
C LYS A 125 6.18 -7.00 -0.33
N LEU A 126 5.60 -5.82 -0.05
CA LEU A 126 4.52 -5.68 0.92
C LEU A 126 3.28 -6.50 0.50
N TYR A 127 2.89 -6.40 -0.77
CA TYR A 127 1.74 -7.09 -1.33
C TYR A 127 1.91 -8.62 -1.33
N LEU A 128 2.97 -9.14 -1.96
CA LEU A 128 3.21 -10.58 -2.09
C LEU A 128 3.66 -11.23 -0.78
N GLY A 129 4.27 -10.46 0.11
CA GLY A 129 4.55 -10.84 1.49
C GLY A 129 3.31 -10.93 2.37
N LYS A 130 2.17 -10.36 1.95
CA LYS A 130 0.95 -10.20 2.75
C LYS A 130 1.19 -9.41 4.05
N TYR A 131 2.08 -8.42 4.02
CA TYR A 131 2.38 -7.60 5.20
C TYR A 131 1.31 -6.54 5.50
N THR A 132 0.37 -6.31 4.58
CA THR A 132 -0.65 -5.24 4.67
C THR A 132 -2.07 -5.77 4.90
N THR A 133 -3.02 -4.88 5.18
CA THR A 133 -4.45 -5.23 5.26
C THR A 133 -5.00 -5.71 3.90
N ARG A 134 -6.10 -6.48 3.92
CA ARG A 134 -6.80 -6.90 2.70
C ARG A 134 -7.36 -5.69 1.94
N ASP A 135 -7.86 -4.70 2.65
CA ASP A 135 -8.42 -3.46 2.06
C ASP A 135 -7.33 -2.69 1.29
N TRP A 136 -6.14 -2.52 1.87
CA TRP A 136 -5.00 -1.90 1.18
C TRP A 136 -4.66 -2.64 -0.11
N ARG A 137 -4.61 -3.97 -0.10
CA ARG A 137 -4.28 -4.76 -1.29
C ARG A 137 -5.28 -4.58 -2.43
N ARG A 138 -6.55 -4.37 -2.12
CA ARG A 138 -7.62 -4.18 -3.14
C ARG A 138 -7.60 -2.79 -3.76
N LYS A 139 -7.06 -1.80 -3.05
CA LYS A 139 -7.22 -0.37 -3.36
C LYS A 139 -5.92 0.37 -3.61
N ARG A 140 -4.77 -0.27 -3.40
CA ARG A 140 -3.47 0.28 -3.76
C ARG A 140 -3.20 0.02 -5.24
N PHE A 141 -2.76 1.07 -5.94
CA PHE A 141 -2.34 1.02 -7.33
C PHE A 141 -0.89 1.43 -7.44
N THR A 142 -0.11 0.74 -8.27
CA THR A 142 1.30 1.03 -8.51
C THR A 142 1.62 0.65 -9.95
N ASP A 143 2.51 1.36 -10.60
CA ASP A 143 3.01 1.11 -11.96
C ASP A 143 4.43 0.57 -11.95
N ASP A 144 5.01 0.30 -10.78
CA ASP A 144 6.40 -0.10 -10.60
C ASP A 144 6.56 -1.50 -9.96
N ILE A 145 7.51 -2.28 -10.48
CA ILE A 145 8.09 -3.43 -9.78
C ILE A 145 9.54 -3.13 -9.42
N ASP A 146 9.76 -2.96 -8.12
CA ASP A 146 11.08 -2.85 -7.52
C ASP A 146 11.70 -4.23 -7.27
N PHE A 147 12.70 -4.60 -8.06
CA PHE A 147 13.54 -5.78 -7.78
C PHE A 147 14.81 -5.41 -6.98
N TRP A 148 15.33 -6.39 -6.24
CA TRP A 148 16.57 -6.30 -5.48
C TRP A 148 17.41 -7.55 -5.67
N THR A 149 18.39 -7.51 -6.58
CA THR A 149 19.26 -8.66 -6.85
C THR A 149 20.56 -8.26 -7.53
N PHE A 150 21.67 -8.81 -7.03
CA PHE A 150 23.00 -8.66 -7.65
C PHE A 150 23.15 -9.51 -8.91
N GLN A 151 22.24 -10.45 -9.14
CA GLN A 151 22.22 -11.34 -10.30
C GLN A 151 21.49 -10.67 -11.47
N ILE A 152 22.02 -9.52 -11.91
CA ILE A 152 21.40 -8.64 -12.91
C ILE A 152 21.05 -9.40 -14.19
N ASN A 153 21.99 -10.19 -14.73
CA ASN A 153 21.76 -10.95 -15.96
C ASN A 153 20.60 -11.95 -15.87
N MET A 154 20.36 -12.51 -14.67
CA MET A 154 19.23 -13.42 -14.43
C MET A 154 17.91 -12.64 -14.39
N LEU A 155 17.89 -11.49 -13.71
CA LEU A 155 16.71 -10.62 -13.69
C LEU A 155 16.36 -10.14 -15.10
N GLU A 156 17.33 -9.66 -15.87
CA GLU A 156 17.11 -9.21 -17.25
C GLU A 156 16.60 -10.35 -18.15
N ALA A 157 17.12 -11.57 -17.99
CA ALA A 157 16.61 -12.73 -18.71
C ALA A 157 15.15 -13.04 -18.35
N GLY A 158 14.78 -12.96 -17.06
CA GLY A 158 13.40 -13.18 -16.62
C GLY A 158 12.44 -12.09 -17.08
N LEU A 159 12.86 -10.83 -17.07
CA LEU A 159 12.08 -9.71 -17.59
C LEU A 159 11.81 -9.87 -19.09
N LYS A 160 12.85 -10.20 -19.89
CA LYS A 160 12.70 -10.48 -21.33
C LYS A 160 11.73 -11.63 -21.59
N GLU A 161 11.91 -12.76 -20.91
CA GLU A 161 11.02 -13.92 -21.08
C GLU A 161 9.56 -13.57 -20.73
N CYS A 162 9.37 -12.71 -19.74
CA CYS A 162 8.05 -12.26 -19.33
C CYS A 162 7.48 -11.14 -20.22
N GLY A 163 8.12 -10.80 -21.34
CA GLY A 163 7.63 -9.82 -22.31
C GLY A 163 7.84 -8.36 -21.92
N PHE A 164 8.79 -8.07 -21.03
CA PHE A 164 9.26 -6.71 -20.81
C PHE A 164 10.28 -6.31 -21.89
N THR A 165 10.20 -5.06 -22.33
CA THR A 165 11.14 -4.45 -23.26
C THR A 165 11.93 -3.35 -22.55
N LYS A 166 13.26 -3.35 -22.70
CA LYS A 166 14.10 -2.30 -22.12
C LYS A 166 14.06 -1.06 -23.00
N ASP A 167 13.61 0.06 -22.46
CA ASP A 167 13.67 1.33 -23.16
C ASP A 167 15.13 1.79 -23.30
N LYS A 168 15.48 2.32 -24.48
CA LYS A 168 16.86 2.67 -24.79
C LYS A 168 17.28 3.99 -24.16
N ASN A 169 16.34 4.89 -23.89
CA ASN A 169 16.57 6.23 -23.36
C ASN A 169 16.55 6.21 -21.83
N THR A 170 15.47 5.72 -21.22
CA THR A 170 15.30 5.68 -19.75
C THR A 170 16.09 4.54 -19.11
N LYS A 171 16.43 3.51 -19.89
CA LYS A 171 17.04 2.24 -19.43
C LYS A 171 16.11 1.41 -18.53
N GLU A 172 14.85 1.79 -18.40
CA GLU A 172 13.84 1.07 -17.62
C GLU A 172 13.26 -0.09 -18.42
N TRP A 173 12.70 -1.08 -17.70
CA TRP A 173 11.99 -2.19 -18.33
C TRP A 173 10.50 -1.90 -18.34
N GLU A 174 9.89 -1.97 -19.51
CA GLU A 174 8.49 -1.60 -19.70
C GLU A 174 7.69 -2.78 -20.23
N LYS A 175 6.42 -2.85 -19.82
CA LYS A 175 5.46 -3.80 -20.35
C LYS A 175 4.08 -3.18 -20.42
N PHE A 176 3.49 -3.20 -21.60
CA PHE A 176 2.12 -2.74 -21.78
C PHE A 176 1.13 -3.78 -21.22
N LEU A 177 0.27 -3.36 -20.29
CA LEU A 177 -0.76 -4.21 -19.69
C LEU A 177 -2.15 -3.76 -20.11
N LYS A 178 -3.04 -4.73 -20.28
CA LYS A 178 -4.47 -4.50 -20.50
C LYS A 178 -5.28 -5.32 -19.51
N TRP A 179 -6.33 -4.73 -18.95
CA TRP A 179 -7.28 -5.42 -18.08
C TRP A 179 -8.66 -4.77 -18.15
N THR A 180 -9.68 -5.53 -17.77
CA THR A 180 -11.05 -5.05 -17.68
C THR A 180 -11.34 -4.65 -16.24
N ASN A 181 -11.85 -3.43 -16.03
CA ASN A 181 -12.36 -3.02 -14.73
C ASN A 181 -13.66 -3.80 -14.44
N PRO A 182 -13.72 -4.63 -13.38
CA PRO A 182 -14.91 -5.44 -13.10
C PRO A 182 -16.15 -4.61 -12.73
N LEU A 183 -15.97 -3.36 -12.29
CA LEU A 183 -17.07 -2.47 -11.93
C LEU A 183 -17.66 -1.76 -13.16
N THR A 184 -16.80 -1.22 -14.04
CA THR A 184 -17.24 -0.43 -15.20
C THR A 184 -17.29 -1.22 -16.51
N ASN A 185 -16.74 -2.44 -16.54
CA ASN A 185 -16.46 -3.23 -17.74
C ASN A 185 -15.57 -2.54 -18.78
N GLU A 186 -14.98 -1.39 -18.43
CA GLU A 186 -14.07 -0.68 -19.31
C GLU A 186 -12.73 -1.42 -19.40
N THR A 187 -12.19 -1.53 -20.61
CA THR A 187 -10.83 -2.00 -20.80
C THR A 187 -9.88 -0.83 -20.53
N ARG A 188 -9.00 -1.00 -19.55
CA ARG A 188 -7.91 -0.07 -19.26
C ARG A 188 -6.59 -0.61 -19.78
N SER A 189 -5.68 0.31 -20.04
CA SER A 189 -4.35 -0.02 -20.48
C SER A 189 -3.32 0.97 -19.96
N GLU A 190 -2.25 0.45 -19.38
CA GLU A 190 -1.20 1.24 -18.76
C GLU A 190 0.16 0.56 -19.01
N VAL A 191 1.24 1.33 -18.89
CA VAL A 191 2.61 0.83 -18.93
C VAL A 191 3.03 0.43 -17.53
N LEU A 192 3.50 -0.80 -17.37
CA LEU A 192 4.15 -1.28 -16.17
C LEU A 192 5.66 -1.15 -16.31
N TYR A 193 6.29 -0.54 -15.32
CA TYR A 193 7.73 -0.39 -15.22
C TYR A 193 8.32 -1.43 -14.26
N ALA A 194 9.53 -1.88 -14.56
CA ALA A 194 10.31 -2.74 -13.70
C ALA A 194 11.76 -2.25 -13.64
N ALA A 195 12.29 -2.17 -12.43
CA ALA A 195 13.64 -1.69 -12.20
C ALA A 195 14.38 -2.60 -11.22
N ASN A 196 15.70 -2.64 -11.36
CA ASN A 196 16.56 -3.17 -10.31
C ASN A 196 17.06 -2.00 -9.47
N ASN A 197 16.61 -1.93 -8.22
CA ASN A 197 16.95 -0.83 -7.33
C ASN A 197 18.44 -0.80 -6.91
N LEU A 198 19.23 -1.83 -7.23
CA LEU A 198 20.68 -1.72 -7.13
C LEU A 198 21.25 -0.63 -8.06
N ASN A 199 20.57 -0.31 -9.17
CA ASN A 199 21.01 0.77 -10.05
C ASN A 199 20.89 2.14 -9.37
N GLN A 200 19.98 2.30 -8.40
CA GLN A 200 19.81 3.51 -7.59
C GLN A 200 20.83 3.61 -6.44
N LEU A 201 21.60 2.55 -6.13
CA LEU A 201 22.72 2.64 -5.16
C LEU A 201 23.84 3.57 -5.65
N LEU A 202 23.95 3.72 -6.98
CA LEU A 202 24.98 4.52 -7.64
C LEU A 202 24.51 5.95 -7.98
N ASP A 203 23.24 6.27 -7.76
CA ASP A 203 22.70 7.60 -8.01
C ASP A 203 22.91 8.48 -6.76
N PHE A 204 24.15 8.96 -6.61
CA PHE A 204 24.66 9.76 -5.49
C PHE A 204 24.09 11.21 -5.44
N GLY A 205 22.85 11.44 -5.87
CA GLY A 205 22.23 12.76 -5.94
C GLY A 205 21.41 13.16 -4.72
N ASP A 206 20.57 12.26 -4.21
CA ASP A 206 19.47 12.62 -3.29
C ASP A 206 19.60 12.08 -1.85
N GLY A 207 20.73 11.48 -1.51
CA GLY A 207 21.04 11.09 -0.13
C GLY A 207 20.20 9.93 0.45
N SER A 208 19.39 9.24 -0.35
CA SER A 208 18.65 8.04 0.09
C SER A 208 19.44 6.76 -0.19
N TYR A 209 20.32 6.38 0.72
CA TYR A 209 20.99 5.07 0.66
C TYR A 209 19.94 3.95 0.77
N LEU A 210 19.88 3.05 -0.20
CA LEU A 210 19.01 1.88 -0.15
C LEU A 210 19.76 0.73 0.51
N GLU A 211 19.31 0.27 1.68
CA GLU A 211 20.08 -0.71 2.47
C GLU A 211 19.78 -2.18 2.10
N GLY A 212 18.58 -2.46 1.58
CA GLY A 212 18.15 -3.81 1.28
C GLY A 212 16.67 -3.95 0.92
N ALA A 213 16.21 -5.19 0.85
CA ALA A 213 14.83 -5.59 0.55
C ALA A 213 14.08 -6.17 1.76
N SER A 214 14.68 -6.14 2.95
CA SER A 214 13.99 -6.57 4.17
C SER A 214 12.87 -5.59 4.52
N LEU A 215 11.91 -6.03 5.33
CA LEU A 215 10.85 -5.15 5.83
C LEU A 215 11.43 -3.94 6.58
N ARG A 216 12.51 -4.15 7.35
CA ARG A 216 13.27 -3.11 8.03
C ARG A 216 13.80 -2.05 7.06
N ASP A 217 14.47 -2.47 5.98
CA ASP A 217 15.04 -1.52 5.00
C ASP A 217 13.95 -0.75 4.24
N ILE A 218 12.80 -1.39 4.00
CA ILE A 218 11.64 -0.74 3.40
C ILE A 218 11.09 0.32 4.36
N PHE A 219 10.92 0.00 5.64
CA PHE A 219 10.46 0.94 6.66
C PHE A 219 11.42 2.13 6.80
N ASN A 220 12.72 1.86 6.90
CA ASN A 220 13.74 2.91 6.99
C ASN A 220 13.67 3.87 5.80
N LYS A 221 13.57 3.35 4.56
CA LYS A 221 13.37 4.20 3.35
C LYS A 221 12.09 5.02 3.45
N LYS A 222 10.97 4.37 3.76
CA LYS A 222 9.63 4.98 3.76
C LYS A 222 9.48 6.07 4.81
N ILE A 223 10.02 5.87 6.03
CA ILE A 223 10.02 6.88 7.09
C ILE A 223 10.88 8.09 6.70
N LYS A 224 12.07 7.86 6.12
CA LYS A 224 12.96 8.94 5.68
C LYS A 224 12.38 9.74 4.51
N ARG A 225 11.74 9.07 3.55
CA ARG A 225 11.12 9.70 2.38
C ARG A 225 9.85 10.46 2.76
N GLY A 226 8.90 9.79 3.43
CA GLY A 226 7.72 10.40 4.05
C GLY A 226 6.63 10.85 3.07
N HIS A 227 6.54 10.25 1.89
CA HIS A 227 5.42 10.51 0.98
C HIS A 227 4.15 9.84 1.52
N ASP A 228 2.97 10.35 1.15
CA ASP A 228 1.68 9.78 1.60
C ASP A 228 1.56 8.28 1.36
N VAL A 229 2.05 7.80 0.22
CA VAL A 229 2.08 6.36 -0.12
C VAL A 229 2.96 5.57 0.84
N ASP A 230 4.08 6.16 1.26
CA ASP A 230 5.02 5.54 2.19
C ASP A 230 4.42 5.45 3.60
N LEU A 231 3.81 6.54 4.06
CA LEU A 231 3.15 6.60 5.36
C LEU A 231 1.94 5.67 5.41
N SER A 232 1.14 5.64 4.34
CA SER A 232 0.02 4.71 4.17
C SER A 232 0.47 3.26 4.26
N ASP A 233 1.53 2.88 3.54
CA ASP A 233 2.06 1.51 3.56
C ASP A 233 2.49 1.10 4.97
N ILE A 234 3.23 1.99 5.65
CA ILE A 234 3.66 1.80 7.04
C ILE A 234 2.47 1.58 7.98
N ILE A 235 1.44 2.43 7.90
CA ILE A 235 0.23 2.32 8.74
C ILE A 235 -0.44 0.97 8.52
N ASN A 236 -0.59 0.53 7.27
CA ASN A 236 -1.28 -0.73 6.97
C ASN A 236 -0.50 -1.97 7.39
N VAL A 237 0.84 -1.90 7.36
CA VAL A 237 1.67 -2.98 7.91
C VAL A 237 1.54 -3.01 9.44
N ALA A 238 1.61 -1.86 10.10
CA ALA A 238 1.46 -1.79 11.55
C ALA A 238 0.07 -2.26 12.02
N MET A 239 -1.00 -1.87 11.32
CA MET A 239 -2.37 -2.32 11.61
C MET A 239 -2.51 -3.84 11.58
N LEU A 240 -1.91 -4.50 10.59
CA LEU A 240 -1.99 -5.97 10.48
C LEU A 240 -1.18 -6.65 11.59
N ASN A 241 0.06 -6.22 11.81
CA ASN A 241 1.00 -6.91 12.69
C ASN A 241 0.79 -6.63 14.19
N ASN A 242 0.10 -5.54 14.53
CA ASN A 242 -0.27 -5.22 15.92
C ASN A 242 -1.72 -5.60 16.27
N SER A 243 -2.43 -6.29 15.36
CA SER A 243 -3.78 -6.81 15.66
C SER A 243 -3.72 -8.00 16.62
N THR A 244 -4.81 -8.27 17.34
CA THR A 244 -4.93 -9.40 18.28
C THR A 244 -4.73 -10.78 17.63
N SER A 245 -4.86 -10.87 16.31
CA SER A 245 -4.62 -12.06 15.48
C SER A 245 -3.22 -12.10 14.84
N GLY A 246 -2.44 -11.02 14.95
CA GLY A 246 -1.09 -10.92 14.41
C GLY A 246 -0.05 -11.53 15.35
N GLY A 247 0.57 -12.64 14.95
CA GLY A 247 1.78 -13.12 15.62
C GLY A 247 2.92 -12.12 15.40
N ARG A 248 3.54 -11.61 16.47
CA ARG A 248 4.78 -10.82 16.35
C ARG A 248 5.86 -11.70 15.71
N THR A 249 6.19 -11.40 14.47
CA THR A 249 7.29 -12.07 13.76
C THR A 249 8.59 -11.33 14.04
N LYS A 250 9.71 -12.05 14.02
CA LYS A 250 11.04 -11.44 14.11
C LYS A 250 11.25 -10.34 13.05
N GLU A 251 10.75 -10.55 11.83
CA GLU A 251 10.86 -9.55 10.75
C GLU A 251 10.05 -8.28 11.05
N TRP A 252 8.91 -8.40 11.73
CA TRP A 252 8.14 -7.23 12.21
C TRP A 252 8.86 -6.50 13.35
N GLU A 253 9.40 -7.23 14.33
CA GLU A 253 10.19 -6.63 15.41
C GLU A 253 11.41 -5.88 14.86
N ASP A 254 12.14 -6.49 13.93
CA ASP A 254 13.25 -5.86 13.22
C ASP A 254 12.80 -4.62 12.45
N ALA A 255 11.63 -4.66 11.80
CA ALA A 255 11.07 -3.50 11.12
C ALA A 255 10.72 -2.36 12.09
N TRP A 256 10.16 -2.69 13.26
CA TRP A 256 9.84 -1.72 14.31
C TRP A 256 11.08 -0.97 14.82
N THR A 257 12.24 -1.63 14.89
CA THR A 257 13.50 -0.95 15.26
C THR A 257 13.85 0.21 14.32
N SER A 258 13.38 0.19 13.06
CA SER A 258 13.60 1.30 12.12
C SER A 258 12.89 2.57 12.57
N PHE A 259 11.73 2.46 13.22
CA PHE A 259 11.04 3.61 13.79
C PHE A 259 11.81 4.22 14.95
N GLU A 260 12.27 3.38 15.86
CA GLU A 260 13.05 3.81 17.03
C GLU A 260 14.34 4.49 16.58
N GLN A 261 15.04 3.92 15.58
CA GLN A 261 16.23 4.53 14.99
C GLN A 261 15.92 5.87 14.30
N ALA A 262 14.84 5.92 13.51
CA ALA A 262 14.43 7.14 12.83
C ALA A 262 14.07 8.26 13.82
N ALA A 263 13.29 7.95 14.87
CA ALA A 263 12.93 8.90 15.92
C ALA A 263 14.17 9.46 16.65
N ASN A 264 15.20 8.63 16.85
CA ASN A 264 16.44 9.02 17.51
C ASN A 264 17.43 9.81 16.63
N SER A 265 17.19 9.90 15.31
CA SER A 265 18.08 10.62 14.38
C SER A 265 18.14 12.14 14.60
N ARG A 266 17.16 12.70 15.33
CA ARG A 266 16.97 14.15 15.54
C ARG A 266 16.89 14.97 14.22
N SER A 267 16.66 14.31 13.09
CA SER A 267 16.46 14.98 11.79
C SER A 267 15.09 15.65 11.77
N THR A 268 15.06 16.95 11.48
CA THR A 268 13.82 17.73 11.38
C THR A 268 12.87 17.16 10.32
N ARG A 269 13.41 16.69 9.19
CA ARG A 269 12.63 16.01 8.14
C ARG A 269 11.98 14.73 8.65
N ILE A 270 12.74 13.90 9.36
CA ILE A 270 12.21 12.63 9.89
C ILE A 270 11.16 12.89 10.96
N VAL A 271 11.38 13.86 11.86
CA VAL A 271 10.39 14.27 12.86
C VAL A 271 9.10 14.75 12.18
N SER A 272 9.19 15.58 11.13
CA SER A 272 8.03 16.01 10.34
C SER A 272 7.27 14.83 9.72
N ASN A 273 7.98 13.85 9.19
CA ASN A 273 7.35 12.64 8.63
C ASN A 273 6.66 11.78 9.71
N LEU A 274 7.25 11.66 10.90
CA LEU A 274 6.64 10.94 12.04
C LEU A 274 5.41 11.67 12.60
N ILE A 275 5.39 13.00 12.59
CA ILE A 275 4.20 13.79 12.90
C ILE A 275 3.11 13.50 11.88
N SER A 276 3.42 13.57 10.58
CA SER A 276 2.47 13.28 9.50
C SER A 276 1.90 11.87 9.61
N LEU A 277 2.76 10.88 9.89
CA LEU A 277 2.36 9.50 10.17
C LEU A 277 1.34 9.43 11.32
N SER A 278 1.58 10.16 12.41
CA SER A 278 0.67 10.21 13.56
C SER A 278 -0.66 10.84 13.18
N GLN A 279 -0.65 11.99 12.48
CA GLN A 279 -1.86 12.68 12.02
C GLN A 279 -2.76 11.77 11.17
N HIS A 280 -2.16 11.05 10.21
CA HIS A 280 -2.88 10.10 9.35
C HIS A 280 -3.37 8.87 10.13
N SER A 281 -2.55 8.34 11.04
CA SER A 281 -2.92 7.19 11.86
C SER A 281 -4.14 7.49 12.73
N PHE A 282 -4.19 8.66 13.38
CA PHE A 282 -5.33 9.07 14.19
C PHE A 282 -6.58 9.36 13.35
N ALA A 283 -6.44 10.00 12.20
CA ALA A 283 -7.58 10.22 11.30
C ALA A 283 -8.17 8.89 10.78
N ILE A 284 -7.30 7.92 10.47
CA ILE A 284 -7.69 6.56 10.10
C ILE A 284 -8.43 5.88 11.25
N ALA A 285 -7.92 5.98 12.48
CA ALA A 285 -8.56 5.37 13.65
C ALA A 285 -9.98 5.92 13.88
N ASP A 286 -10.15 7.24 13.77
CA ASP A 286 -11.48 7.88 13.87
C ASP A 286 -12.41 7.38 12.75
N HIS A 287 -11.94 7.32 11.51
CA HIS A 287 -12.74 6.84 10.39
C HIS A 287 -13.17 5.38 10.58
N LEU A 288 -12.28 4.50 11.03
CA LEU A 288 -12.60 3.09 11.32
C LEU A 288 -13.64 3.00 12.44
N LYS A 289 -13.49 3.79 13.51
CA LYS A 289 -14.47 3.86 14.60
C LYS A 289 -15.84 4.32 14.10
N ASN A 290 -15.90 5.39 13.32
CA ASN A 290 -17.16 5.90 12.78
C ASN A 290 -17.81 4.88 11.83
N THR A 291 -17.00 4.18 11.04
CA THR A 291 -17.48 3.11 10.15
C THR A 291 -18.07 1.95 10.95
N ALA A 292 -17.39 1.49 12.00
CA ALA A 292 -17.91 0.45 12.89
C ALA A 292 -19.23 0.86 13.57
N LEU A 293 -19.34 2.12 14.01
CA LEU A 293 -20.60 2.65 14.56
C LEU A 293 -21.72 2.67 13.52
N ALA A 294 -21.42 3.10 12.29
CA ALA A 294 -22.37 3.09 11.18
C ALA A 294 -22.83 1.67 10.82
N ILE A 295 -21.90 0.70 10.77
CA ILE A 295 -22.23 -0.71 10.54
C ILE A 295 -23.14 -1.24 11.65
N ASN A 296 -22.79 -1.03 12.92
CA ASN A 296 -23.61 -1.48 14.05
C ASN A 296 -25.04 -0.91 14.02
N LYS A 297 -25.19 0.31 13.51
CA LYS A 297 -26.50 0.98 13.40
C LYS A 297 -27.34 0.45 12.24
N HIS A 298 -26.70 0.18 11.10
CA HIS A 298 -27.39 -0.03 9.81
C HIS A 298 -27.28 -1.45 9.23
N ASN A 299 -26.54 -2.37 9.86
CA ASN A 299 -26.29 -3.72 9.34
C ASN A 299 -27.55 -4.48 8.91
N ASN A 300 -28.64 -4.37 9.66
CA ASN A 300 -29.92 -5.05 9.40
C ASN A 300 -30.60 -4.57 8.11
N LEU A 301 -30.24 -3.39 7.59
CA LEU A 301 -30.80 -2.89 6.33
C LEU A 301 -30.44 -3.78 5.15
N ILE A 302 -29.41 -4.63 5.27
CA ILE A 302 -29.08 -5.60 4.22
C ILE A 302 -30.20 -6.63 3.96
N PHE A 303 -31.19 -6.74 4.85
CA PHE A 303 -32.39 -7.57 4.65
C PHE A 303 -33.59 -6.79 4.09
N SER A 304 -33.50 -5.46 3.95
CA SER A 304 -34.54 -4.63 3.38
C SER A 304 -34.53 -4.75 1.85
N GLU A 305 -35.64 -5.21 1.26
CA GLU A 305 -35.82 -5.21 -0.19
C GLU A 305 -36.02 -3.80 -0.77
N GLU A 306 -36.46 -2.84 0.06
CA GLU A 306 -36.61 -1.44 -0.33
C GLU A 306 -35.25 -0.74 -0.45
N ASP A 307 -34.39 -0.89 0.57
CA ASP A 307 -33.08 -0.24 0.60
C ASP A 307 -32.03 -0.98 -0.24
N PHE A 308 -32.03 -2.32 -0.18
CA PHE A 308 -31.07 -3.19 -0.86
C PHE A 308 -31.79 -4.25 -1.67
N PRO A 309 -32.43 -3.91 -2.80
CA PRO A 309 -33.05 -4.88 -3.70
C PRO A 309 -32.02 -5.86 -4.31
N ALA A 310 -32.51 -6.97 -4.89
CA ALA A 310 -31.70 -8.05 -5.46
C ALA A 310 -30.56 -7.60 -6.40
N ASN A 311 -30.84 -6.60 -7.25
CA ASN A 311 -29.86 -6.01 -8.15
C ASN A 311 -28.73 -5.30 -7.38
N LYS A 312 -29.03 -4.68 -6.23
CA LYS A 312 -28.07 -4.02 -5.36
C LYS A 312 -27.21 -5.02 -4.61
N ILE A 313 -27.78 -6.12 -4.12
CA ILE A 313 -27.01 -7.24 -3.54
C ILE A 313 -26.03 -7.80 -4.57
N ARG A 314 -26.50 -8.04 -5.80
CA ARG A 314 -25.64 -8.48 -6.89
C ARG A 314 -24.51 -7.48 -7.18
N GLU A 315 -24.79 -6.19 -7.13
CA GLU A 315 -23.80 -5.13 -7.32
C GLU A 315 -22.73 -5.15 -6.20
N ILE A 316 -23.15 -5.27 -4.94
CA ILE A 316 -22.26 -5.43 -3.78
C ILE A 316 -21.34 -6.65 -3.98
N CYS A 317 -21.87 -7.77 -4.45
CA CYS A 317 -21.07 -8.98 -4.66
C CYS A 317 -19.95 -8.81 -5.72
N LYS A 318 -20.05 -7.83 -6.64
CA LYS A 318 -19.00 -7.57 -7.64
C LYS A 318 -17.69 -7.09 -7.02
N ILE A 319 -17.70 -6.63 -5.78
CA ILE A 319 -16.49 -6.14 -5.13
C ILE A 319 -15.50 -7.29 -4.85
N SER A 320 -15.96 -8.54 -4.82
CA SER A 320 -15.16 -9.70 -4.43
C SER A 320 -15.58 -10.93 -5.24
N ILE A 321 -14.63 -11.56 -5.96
CA ILE A 321 -14.88 -12.80 -6.71
C ILE A 321 -15.53 -13.87 -5.82
N HIS A 322 -15.11 -13.97 -4.56
CA HIS A 322 -15.70 -14.92 -3.61
C HIS A 322 -17.18 -14.62 -3.32
N TRP A 323 -17.56 -13.34 -3.21
CA TRP A 323 -18.95 -12.96 -2.96
C TRP A 323 -19.80 -13.14 -4.21
N GLN A 324 -19.23 -12.83 -5.38
CA GLN A 324 -19.88 -13.09 -6.66
C GLN A 324 -20.17 -14.59 -6.84
N SER A 325 -19.17 -15.46 -6.65
CA SER A 325 -19.36 -16.91 -6.77
C SER A 325 -20.35 -17.45 -5.73
N TYR A 326 -20.36 -16.89 -4.51
CA TYR A 326 -21.33 -17.28 -3.48
C TYR A 326 -22.75 -16.92 -3.89
N PHE A 327 -22.97 -15.70 -4.39
CA PHE A 327 -24.26 -15.25 -4.91
C PHE A 327 -24.77 -16.13 -6.05
N GLU A 328 -23.90 -16.44 -7.02
CA GLU A 328 -24.22 -17.31 -8.16
C GLU A 328 -24.62 -18.74 -7.73
N SER A 329 -24.03 -19.24 -6.63
CA SER A 329 -24.25 -20.62 -6.17
C SER A 329 -25.40 -20.77 -5.16
N ASN A 330 -25.68 -19.75 -4.36
CA ASN A 330 -26.58 -19.85 -3.21
C ASN A 330 -27.83 -18.95 -3.32
N GLY A 331 -27.84 -18.02 -4.25
CA GLY A 331 -28.93 -17.06 -4.41
C GLY A 331 -28.88 -15.91 -3.41
N GLU A 332 -29.88 -15.06 -3.48
CA GLU A 332 -29.94 -13.76 -2.81
C GLU A 332 -30.01 -13.85 -1.29
N GLU A 333 -30.99 -14.58 -0.73
CA GLU A 333 -31.24 -14.64 0.71
C GLU A 333 -30.01 -15.09 1.51
N LYS A 334 -29.40 -16.22 1.11
CA LYS A 334 -28.16 -16.70 1.72
C LYS A 334 -27.01 -15.71 1.59
N THR A 335 -27.00 -14.93 0.51
CA THR A 335 -25.97 -13.90 0.31
C THR A 335 -26.19 -12.72 1.24
N ARG A 336 -27.45 -12.32 1.52
CA ARG A 336 -27.76 -11.30 2.53
C ARG A 336 -27.28 -11.73 3.91
N GLU A 337 -27.54 -12.97 4.30
CA GLU A 337 -27.04 -13.56 5.56
C GLU A 337 -25.51 -13.52 5.64
N MET A 338 -24.81 -13.97 4.60
CA MET A 338 -23.34 -13.92 4.53
C MET A 338 -22.80 -12.49 4.65
N ILE A 339 -23.43 -11.52 3.96
CA ILE A 339 -23.01 -10.11 4.05
C ILE A 339 -23.27 -9.58 5.47
N HIS A 340 -24.40 -9.92 6.07
CA HIS A 340 -24.73 -9.53 7.43
C HIS A 340 -23.72 -10.08 8.46
N GLU A 341 -23.38 -11.37 8.37
CA GLU A 341 -22.35 -11.99 9.21
C GLU A 341 -21.01 -11.29 9.06
N PHE A 342 -20.60 -10.99 7.82
CA PHE A 342 -19.39 -10.22 7.55
C PHE A 342 -19.45 -8.81 8.17
N LEU A 343 -20.60 -8.13 8.11
CA LEU A 343 -20.77 -6.81 8.73
C LEU A 343 -20.63 -6.88 10.25
N LEU A 344 -21.13 -7.93 10.89
CA LEU A 344 -20.95 -8.15 12.33
C LEU A 344 -19.50 -8.44 12.72
N GLU A 345 -18.73 -9.10 11.85
CA GLU A 345 -17.30 -9.35 12.09
C GLU A 345 -16.44 -8.08 11.96
N GLU A 346 -16.84 -7.14 11.11
CA GLU A 346 -16.09 -5.89 10.87
C GLU A 346 -16.45 -4.75 11.83
N ALA A 347 -17.55 -4.89 12.58
CA ALA A 347 -18.05 -3.91 13.55
C ALA A 347 -17.37 -4.04 14.93
#